data_AF-A0A1V3S7U7-F1
#
_entry.id   AF-A0A1V3S7U7-F1
#
_cell.length_a   1.000
_cell.length_b   1.000
_cell.length_c   1.000
_cell.angle_alpha   90.00
_cell.angle_beta   90.00
_cell.angle_gamma   90.00
#
_symmetry.space_group_name_H-M   'P 1'
#
loop_
_entity.id
_entity.type
_entity.pdbx_description
1 polymer ?
#
loop_
_entity_poly.entity_id
_entity_poly.type
_entity_poly.pdbx_seq_one_letter_code
_entity_poly.pdbx_strand_id
1 'polypeptide(L)'
;MEPSSRDRISVELHGLKAPLMERAQAVGLSPSHLVRQVLADALGRPALQNAEACRTPVQTDQPSRTRLCLRMRSEDAAATLQAALRASMATGDYVAALVAGVPVVLDGTGYAQTLQALTASTDELAHFGHRLYQLNALLRRGDVEPIRPYVGMLETLARDVRRHLDHVSCALADLQPRRPSASPLARRTHAGTRRSRP
;
A
#
# COMPACT_ATOMS: atom_id res chain seq x y z
N MET A 1 11.58 11.63 -14.23
CA MET A 1 10.30 12.33 -14.03
C MET A 1 10.54 13.41 -12.99
N GLU A 2 10.57 14.67 -13.42
CA GLU A 2 10.71 15.83 -12.54
C GLU A 2 9.54 15.87 -11.54
N PRO A 3 9.78 15.93 -10.23
CA PRO A 3 8.69 16.16 -9.30
C PRO A 3 8.17 17.58 -9.54
N SER A 4 6.92 17.69 -10.00
CA SER A 4 6.17 18.95 -10.06
C SER A 4 6.36 19.72 -8.75
N SER A 5 7.21 20.76 -8.80
CA SER A 5 7.52 21.64 -7.67
C SER A 5 6.28 22.49 -7.37
N ARG A 6 5.30 21.87 -6.69
CA ARG A 6 4.13 22.57 -6.20
C ARG A 6 4.51 23.21 -4.88
N ASP A 7 4.72 24.52 -4.89
CA ASP A 7 4.84 25.31 -3.66
C ASP A 7 3.53 25.19 -2.87
N ARG A 8 3.61 24.66 -1.65
CA ARG A 8 2.46 24.42 -0.77
C ARG A 8 2.74 24.98 0.61
N ILE A 9 1.84 25.85 1.07
CA ILE A 9 1.85 26.42 2.42
C ILE A 9 0.62 25.87 3.16
N SER A 10 0.82 25.34 4.38
CA SER A 10 -0.30 24.98 5.27
C SER A 10 -0.54 26.15 6.21
N VAL A 11 -1.74 26.74 6.15
CA VAL A 11 -2.12 27.90 6.97
C VAL A 11 -3.27 27.50 7.88
N GLU A 12 -3.14 27.79 9.17
CA GLU A 12 -4.23 27.60 10.13
C GLU A 12 -5.21 28.78 10.04
N LEU A 13 -6.42 28.50 9.56
CA LEU A 13 -7.42 29.53 9.26
C LEU A 13 -8.16 30.09 10.49
N HIS A 14 -7.97 29.54 11.69
CA HIS A 14 -8.51 30.06 12.97
C HIS A 14 -9.98 30.58 12.91
N GLY A 15 -10.89 29.84 12.24
CA GLY A 15 -12.30 30.22 12.10
C GLY A 15 -12.70 30.83 10.74
N LEU A 16 -11.73 31.25 9.92
CA LEU A 16 -11.97 31.80 8.58
C LEU A 16 -12.35 30.74 7.53
N LYS A 17 -12.35 29.44 7.88
CA LYS A 17 -12.66 28.35 6.96
C LYS A 17 -14.10 28.43 6.43
N ALA A 18 -15.08 28.64 7.31
CA ALA A 18 -16.49 28.71 6.95
C ALA A 18 -16.81 29.90 6.00
N PRO A 19 -16.44 31.15 6.32
CA PRO A 19 -16.72 32.28 5.43
C PRO A 19 -15.95 32.17 4.10
N LEU A 20 -14.76 31.56 4.09
CA LEU A 20 -13.99 31.35 2.87
C LEU A 20 -14.65 30.32 1.95
N MET A 21 -15.19 29.23 2.52
CA MET A 21 -15.93 28.23 1.75
C MET A 21 -17.23 28.80 1.18
N GLU A 22 -17.98 29.57 1.96
CA GLU A 22 -19.20 30.26 1.51
C GLU A 22 -18.90 31.24 0.38
N ARG A 23 -17.83 32.05 0.52
CA ARG A 23 -17.39 32.98 -0.54
C ARG A 23 -16.93 32.26 -1.79
N ALA A 24 -16.18 31.17 -1.66
CA ALA A 24 -15.74 30.35 -2.79
C ALA A 24 -16.94 29.76 -3.55
N GLN A 25 -17.96 29.29 -2.82
CA GLN A 25 -19.19 28.75 -3.37
C GLN A 25 -20.04 29.83 -4.07
N ALA A 26 -20.15 31.03 -3.50
CA ALA A 26 -20.86 32.16 -4.11
C ALA A 26 -20.23 32.64 -5.42
N VAL A 27 -18.91 32.50 -5.56
CA VAL A 27 -18.16 32.89 -6.77
C VAL A 27 -17.97 31.69 -7.73
N GLY A 28 -18.36 30.48 -7.34
CA GLY A 28 -18.22 29.26 -8.15
C GLY A 28 -16.76 28.81 -8.36
N LEU A 29 -15.83 29.23 -7.49
CA LEU A 29 -14.41 28.91 -7.57
C LEU A 29 -14.00 27.93 -6.47
N SER A 30 -12.89 27.21 -6.68
CA SER A 30 -12.33 26.40 -5.59
C SER A 30 -11.76 27.31 -4.49
N PRO A 31 -11.85 26.92 -3.20
CA PRO A 31 -11.26 27.67 -2.10
C PRO A 31 -9.78 28.02 -2.35
N SER A 32 -9.00 27.10 -2.92
CA SER A 32 -7.60 27.32 -3.26
C SER A 32 -7.38 28.28 -4.43
N HIS A 33 -8.34 28.42 -5.35
CA HIS A 33 -8.26 29.44 -6.40
C HIS A 33 -8.57 30.82 -5.82
N LEU A 34 -9.62 30.94 -5.01
CA LEU A 34 -9.96 32.18 -4.32
C LEU A 34 -8.80 32.70 -3.45
N VAL A 35 -8.18 31.82 -2.67
CA VAL A 35 -7.01 32.18 -1.84
C VAL A 35 -5.82 32.64 -2.71
N ARG A 36 -5.55 31.96 -3.83
CA ARG A 36 -4.46 32.36 -4.74
C ARG A 36 -4.72 33.71 -5.38
N GLN A 37 -5.95 34.00 -5.78
CA GLN A 37 -6.32 35.28 -6.35
C GLN A 37 -6.14 36.41 -5.33
N VAL A 38 -6.71 36.28 -4.14
CA VAL A 38 -6.57 37.29 -3.07
C VAL A 38 -5.11 37.48 -2.67
N LEU A 39 -4.32 36.39 -2.60
CA LEU A 39 -2.90 36.48 -2.28
C LEU A 39 -2.10 37.17 -3.38
N ALA A 40 -2.42 36.92 -4.66
CA ALA A 40 -1.80 37.58 -5.79
C ALA A 40 -2.10 39.08 -5.81
N ASP A 41 -3.37 39.44 -5.57
CA ASP A 41 -3.82 40.83 -5.44
C ASP A 41 -3.10 41.54 -4.28
N ALA A 42 -2.99 40.89 -3.11
CA ALA A 42 -2.29 41.44 -1.95
C ALA A 42 -0.77 41.60 -2.16
N LEU A 43 -0.16 40.72 -2.97
CA LEU A 43 1.27 40.77 -3.32
C LEU A 43 1.56 41.69 -4.52
N GLY A 44 0.55 42.33 -5.11
CA GLY A 44 0.69 43.22 -6.27
C GLY A 44 1.23 42.50 -7.52
N ARG A 45 1.06 41.18 -7.60
CA ARG A 45 1.50 40.37 -8.75
C ARG A 45 0.28 39.77 -9.43
N PRO A 46 0.15 39.83 -10.76
CA PRO A 46 -0.93 39.12 -11.44
C PRO A 46 -0.75 37.62 -11.19
N ALA A 47 -1.79 36.96 -10.69
CA ALA A 47 -1.79 35.51 -10.57
C ALA A 47 -1.53 34.92 -11.96
N LEU A 48 -0.37 34.27 -12.15
CA LEU A 48 -0.14 33.48 -13.36
C LEU A 48 -1.26 32.44 -13.42
N GLN A 49 -2.13 32.61 -14.41
CA GLN A 49 -3.23 31.71 -14.69
C GLN A 49 -2.62 30.37 -15.12
N ASN A 50 -2.33 29.51 -14.14
CA ASN A 50 -2.16 28.10 -14.42
C ASN A 50 -3.54 27.58 -14.80
N ALA A 51 -3.71 27.48 -16.12
CA ALA A 51 -4.86 26.98 -16.84
C ALA A 51 -5.12 25.50 -16.52
N GLU A 52 -5.56 25.22 -15.30
CA GLU A 52 -6.31 24.03 -14.99
C GLU A 52 -7.51 24.48 -14.17
N ALA A 53 -8.54 24.91 -14.92
CA ALA A 53 -9.91 24.86 -14.42
C ALA A 53 -10.13 23.41 -13.97
N CYS A 54 -9.92 23.18 -12.67
CA CYS A 54 -10.09 21.89 -12.04
C CYS A 54 -11.61 21.66 -11.97
N ARG A 55 -12.17 21.18 -13.09
CA ARG A 55 -13.45 20.51 -13.11
C ARG A 55 -13.38 19.45 -12.02
N THR A 56 -14.31 19.51 -11.08
CA THR A 56 -14.52 18.47 -10.07
C THR A 56 -14.54 17.13 -10.79
N PRO A 57 -13.57 16.23 -10.56
CA PRO A 57 -13.72 14.87 -11.05
C PRO A 57 -14.95 14.29 -10.37
N VAL A 58 -15.87 13.76 -11.16
CA VAL A 58 -16.94 12.89 -10.70
C VAL A 58 -16.31 11.88 -9.75
N GLN A 59 -16.76 11.90 -8.50
CA GLN A 59 -16.33 10.99 -7.45
C GLN A 59 -16.78 9.58 -7.84
N THR A 60 -15.95 8.87 -8.60
CA THR A 60 -15.95 7.42 -8.54
C THR A 60 -15.45 7.02 -7.17
N ASP A 61 -16.11 6.03 -6.59
CA ASP A 61 -15.98 5.47 -5.24
C ASP A 61 -14.51 5.11 -4.90
N GLN A 62 -13.69 6.12 -4.65
CA GLN A 62 -12.33 5.94 -4.17
C GLN A 62 -12.45 5.54 -2.69
N PRO A 63 -11.73 4.50 -2.23
CA PRO A 63 -11.68 4.20 -0.81
C PRO A 63 -11.30 5.47 -0.07
N SER A 64 -12.05 5.81 0.98
CA SER A 64 -11.92 7.06 1.73
C SER A 64 -10.46 7.27 2.16
N ARG A 65 -9.69 8.04 1.37
CA ARG A 65 -8.28 8.31 1.62
C ARG A 65 -8.16 9.44 2.63
N THR A 66 -7.66 9.14 3.82
CA THR A 66 -7.37 10.15 4.85
C THR A 66 -5.91 10.59 4.77
N ARG A 67 -5.66 11.90 4.79
CA ARG A 67 -4.29 12.45 4.81
C ARG A 67 -3.74 12.43 6.24
N LEU A 68 -2.66 11.69 6.45
CA LEU A 68 -1.90 11.69 7.70
C LEU A 68 -0.72 12.67 7.59
N CYS A 69 -0.51 13.50 8.61
CA CYS A 69 0.67 14.36 8.72
C CYS A 69 1.51 13.90 9.91
N LEU A 70 2.70 13.37 9.64
CA LEU A 70 3.66 12.91 10.65
C LEU A 70 4.76 13.95 10.82
N ARG A 71 5.08 14.29 12.06
CA ARG A 71 6.29 15.06 12.41
C ARG A 71 7.39 14.10 12.81
N MET A 72 8.52 14.18 12.14
CA MET A 72 9.69 13.32 12.33
C MET A 72 10.96 14.11 12.01
N ARG A 73 12.12 13.64 12.49
CA ARG A 73 13.41 14.21 12.09
C ARG A 73 13.63 13.99 10.59
N SER A 74 14.42 14.86 9.97
CA SER A 74 14.70 14.77 8.53
C SER A 74 15.37 13.45 8.15
N GLU A 75 16.27 12.95 8.99
CA GLU A 75 16.92 11.64 8.85
C GLU A 75 15.91 10.49 8.84
N ASP A 76 14.96 10.48 9.78
CA ASP A 76 13.94 9.43 9.91
C ASP A 76 12.97 9.45 8.72
N ALA A 77 12.63 10.65 8.22
CA ALA A 77 11.81 10.81 7.02
C ALA A 77 12.50 10.25 5.77
N ALA A 78 13.79 10.56 5.59
CA ALA A 78 14.58 10.04 4.48
C ALA A 78 14.72 8.51 4.56
N ALA A 79 14.98 7.97 5.75
CA ALA A 79 15.06 6.53 5.98
C ALA A 79 13.74 5.82 5.63
N THR A 80 12.60 6.40 6.02
CA THR A 80 11.27 5.87 5.70
C THR A 80 11.02 5.83 4.18
N LEU A 81 11.39 6.89 3.46
CA LEU A 81 11.25 6.93 1.99
C LEU A 81 12.16 5.91 1.32
N GLN A 82 13.40 5.78 1.76
CA GLN A 82 14.31 4.77 1.21
C GLN A 82 13.83 3.34 1.49
N ALA A 83 13.31 3.07 2.68
CA ALA A 83 12.78 1.75 3.01
C ALA A 83 11.54 1.41 2.17
N ALA A 84 10.63 2.37 1.98
CA ALA A 84 9.49 2.20 1.08
C ALA A 84 9.93 1.91 -0.37
N LEU A 85 10.94 2.60 -0.87
CA LEU A 85 11.52 2.36 -2.19
C LEU A 85 12.13 0.95 -2.31
N ARG A 86 12.90 0.50 -1.30
CA ARG A 86 13.46 -0.87 -1.28
C ARG A 86 12.36 -1.93 -1.27
N ALA A 87 11.26 -1.67 -0.56
CA ALA A 87 10.08 -2.53 -0.55
C ALA A 87 9.23 -2.42 -1.82
N SER A 88 9.58 -1.52 -2.77
CA SER A 88 8.79 -1.23 -3.97
C SER A 88 7.33 -0.83 -3.66
N MET A 89 7.11 -0.14 -2.54
CA MET A 89 5.79 0.30 -2.08
C MET A 89 5.67 1.82 -2.14
N ALA A 90 4.45 2.32 -2.33
CA ALA A 90 4.18 3.73 -2.06
C ALA A 90 4.39 4.00 -0.56
N THR A 91 4.90 5.18 -0.21
CA THR A 91 5.22 5.52 1.19
C THR A 91 4.02 5.36 2.12
N GLY A 92 2.81 5.69 1.67
CA GLY A 92 1.58 5.51 2.46
C GLY A 92 1.27 4.04 2.73
N ASP A 93 1.44 3.18 1.73
CA ASP A 93 1.20 1.74 1.85
C ASP A 93 2.28 1.08 2.72
N TYR A 94 3.52 1.53 2.61
CA TYR A 94 4.63 1.11 3.47
C TYR A 94 4.35 1.43 4.95
N VAL A 95 3.92 2.66 5.26
CA VAL A 95 3.56 3.04 6.64
C VAL A 95 2.33 2.27 7.12
N ALA A 96 1.32 2.07 6.27
CA ALA A 96 0.15 1.27 6.60
C ALA A 96 0.52 -0.20 6.89
N ALA A 97 1.44 -0.78 6.12
CA ALA A 97 1.93 -2.14 6.33
C ALA A 97 2.76 -2.28 7.61
N LEU A 98 3.59 -1.28 7.95
CA LEU A 98 4.28 -1.22 9.23
C LEU A 98 3.30 -1.19 10.42
N VAL A 99 2.26 -0.34 10.34
CA VAL A 99 1.21 -0.26 11.38
C VAL A 99 0.42 -1.56 11.48
N ALA A 100 0.16 -2.21 10.35
CA ALA A 100 -0.49 -3.51 10.30
C ALA A 100 0.44 -4.68 10.69
N GLY A 101 1.70 -4.40 11.07
CA GLY A 101 2.65 -5.39 11.55
C GLY A 101 3.00 -6.46 10.52
N VAL A 102 3.01 -6.12 9.23
CA VAL A 102 3.36 -7.07 8.15
C VAL A 102 4.83 -7.49 8.33
N PRO A 103 5.12 -8.78 8.60
CA PRO A 103 6.47 -9.27 8.90
C PRO A 103 7.51 -8.90 7.84
N VAL A 104 7.14 -9.06 6.57
CA VAL A 104 8.05 -8.84 5.45
C VAL A 104 8.54 -7.39 5.32
N VAL A 105 7.76 -6.44 5.83
CA VAL A 105 8.06 -5.00 5.83
C VAL A 105 8.88 -4.60 7.05
N LEU A 106 8.69 -5.30 8.18
CA LEU A 106 9.44 -5.06 9.42
C LEU A 106 10.91 -5.51 9.31
N ASP A 107 11.17 -6.59 8.59
CA ASP A 107 12.53 -7.14 8.45
C ASP A 107 13.37 -6.40 7.37
N GLY A 108 12.76 -5.51 6.58
CA GLY A 108 13.43 -4.57 5.66
C GLY A 108 14.15 -5.20 4.44
N THR A 109 14.36 -6.52 4.44
CA THR A 109 15.01 -7.29 3.36
C THR A 109 14.18 -8.49 2.89
N GLY A 110 13.10 -8.82 3.60
CA GLY A 110 12.31 -10.02 3.36
C GLY A 110 11.61 -10.03 2.00
N TYR A 111 11.06 -8.91 1.54
CA TYR A 111 10.10 -8.94 0.44
C TYR A 111 10.71 -9.42 -0.88
N ALA A 112 11.90 -8.93 -1.22
CA ALA A 112 12.61 -9.36 -2.42
C ALA A 112 13.05 -10.82 -2.33
N GLN A 113 13.48 -11.28 -1.15
CA GLN A 113 13.89 -12.67 -0.92
C GLN A 113 12.69 -13.63 -0.98
N THR A 114 11.58 -13.29 -0.33
CA THR A 114 10.33 -14.05 -0.37
C THR A 114 9.79 -14.13 -1.80
N LEU A 115 9.83 -13.01 -2.55
CA LEU A 115 9.42 -13.00 -3.95
C LEU A 115 10.33 -13.86 -4.82
N GLN A 116 11.65 -13.77 -4.66
CA GLN A 116 12.61 -14.59 -5.40
C GLN A 116 12.43 -16.08 -5.10
N ALA A 117 12.22 -16.44 -3.84
CA ALA A 117 12.01 -17.82 -3.41
C ALA A 117 10.66 -18.37 -3.95
N LEU A 118 9.62 -17.53 -3.99
CA LEU A 118 8.34 -17.88 -4.60
C LEU A 118 8.46 -18.08 -6.12
N THR A 119 9.17 -17.20 -6.81
CA THR A 119 9.43 -17.32 -8.26
C THR A 119 10.20 -18.61 -8.55
N ALA A 120 11.29 -18.89 -7.82
CA ALA A 120 12.06 -20.12 -7.98
C ALA A 120 11.19 -21.37 -7.73
N SER A 121 10.37 -21.35 -6.68
CA SER A 121 9.43 -22.44 -6.39
C SER A 121 8.38 -22.63 -7.50
N THR A 122 7.96 -21.55 -8.15
CA THR A 122 6.97 -21.60 -9.25
C THR A 122 7.60 -22.13 -10.53
N ASP A 123 8.84 -21.75 -10.83
CA ASP A 123 9.62 -22.28 -11.95
C ASP A 123 9.89 -23.78 -11.79
N GLU A 124 10.23 -24.24 -10.58
CA GLU A 124 10.40 -25.66 -10.27
C GLU A 124 9.10 -26.46 -10.51
N LEU A 125 7.94 -25.93 -10.10
CA LEU A 125 6.64 -26.55 -10.35
C LEU A 125 6.29 -26.58 -11.85
N ALA A 126 6.58 -25.50 -12.59
CA ALA A 126 6.37 -25.45 -14.03
C ALA A 126 7.23 -26.50 -14.77
N HIS A 127 8.50 -26.63 -14.36
CA HIS A 127 9.39 -27.67 -14.86
C HIS A 127 8.88 -29.07 -14.52
N PHE A 128 8.32 -29.27 -13.32
CA PHE A 128 7.70 -30.54 -12.93
C PHE A 128 6.47 -30.88 -13.79
N GLY A 129 5.58 -29.91 -14.02
CA GLY A 129 4.41 -30.06 -14.89
C GLY A 129 4.80 -30.43 -16.32
N HIS A 130 5.86 -29.82 -16.86
CA HIS A 130 6.37 -30.18 -18.19
C HIS A 130 6.89 -31.63 -18.24
N ARG A 131 7.63 -32.08 -17.21
CA ARG A 131 8.11 -33.47 -17.12
C ARG A 131 6.97 -34.48 -17.01
N LEU A 132 5.91 -34.18 -16.26
CA LEU A 132 4.70 -35.01 -16.21
C LEU A 132 3.98 -35.09 -17.54
N TYR A 133 3.89 -33.98 -18.27
CA TYR A 133 3.30 -33.96 -19.61
C TYR A 133 4.11 -34.83 -20.59
N GLN A 134 5.44 -34.70 -20.58
CA GLN A 134 6.34 -35.53 -21.38
C GLN A 134 6.19 -37.02 -21.05
N LEU A 135 6.13 -37.37 -19.75
CA LEU A 135 5.88 -38.73 -19.31
C LEU A 135 4.52 -39.26 -19.79
N ASN A 136 3.46 -38.46 -19.70
CA ASN A 136 2.13 -38.87 -20.18
C ASN A 136 2.15 -39.13 -21.70
N ALA A 137 2.88 -38.30 -22.46
CA ALA A 137 3.06 -38.49 -23.89
C ALA A 137 3.82 -39.79 -24.22
N LEU A 138 4.87 -40.14 -23.45
CA LEU A 138 5.61 -41.40 -23.60
C LEU A 138 4.75 -42.62 -23.22
N LEU A 139 3.99 -42.54 -22.13
CA LEU A 139 3.05 -43.58 -21.70
C LEU A 139 1.99 -43.86 -22.77
N ARG A 140 1.46 -42.81 -23.43
CA ARG A 140 0.50 -42.95 -24.53
C ARG A 140 1.08 -43.64 -25.77
N ARG A 141 2.40 -43.58 -25.96
CA ARG A 141 3.10 -44.24 -27.08
C ARG A 141 3.47 -45.69 -26.77
N GLY A 142 3.47 -46.09 -25.50
CA GLY A 142 3.82 -47.45 -25.07
C GLY A 142 5.34 -47.70 -24.98
N ASP A 143 6.16 -46.65 -25.05
CA ASP A 143 7.62 -46.75 -25.02
C ASP A 143 8.13 -46.88 -23.58
N VAL A 144 8.50 -48.09 -23.16
CA VAL A 144 8.85 -48.38 -21.75
C VAL A 144 10.29 -47.99 -21.37
N GLU A 145 11.24 -48.09 -22.30
CA GLU A 145 12.64 -47.71 -22.07
C GLU A 145 12.83 -46.22 -21.68
N PRO A 146 12.25 -45.23 -22.38
CA PRO A 146 12.40 -43.82 -22.01
C PRO A 146 11.64 -43.42 -20.74
N ILE A 147 10.82 -44.31 -20.15
CA ILE A 147 10.05 -44.03 -18.93
C ILE A 147 10.89 -44.25 -17.65
N ARG A 148 11.89 -45.13 -17.69
CA ARG A 148 12.72 -45.48 -16.52
C ARG A 148 13.27 -44.27 -15.73
N PRO A 149 13.76 -43.19 -16.36
CA PRO A 149 14.26 -42.01 -15.64
C PRO A 149 13.19 -41.24 -14.85
N TYR A 150 11.91 -41.38 -15.19
CA TYR A 150 10.81 -40.64 -14.55
C TYR A 150 10.28 -41.33 -13.28
N VAL A 151 10.61 -42.61 -13.06
CA VAL A 151 10.13 -43.36 -11.88
C VAL A 151 10.64 -42.75 -10.58
N GLY A 152 11.94 -42.44 -10.50
CA GLY A 152 12.52 -41.78 -9.33
C GLY A 152 11.95 -40.37 -9.10
N MET A 153 11.57 -39.65 -10.16
CA MET A 153 10.89 -38.35 -10.05
C MET A 153 9.46 -38.51 -9.47
N LEU A 154 8.73 -39.55 -9.84
CA LEU A 154 7.39 -39.82 -9.31
C LEU A 154 7.43 -40.22 -7.83
N GLU A 155 8.48 -40.93 -7.40
CA GLU A 155 8.68 -41.29 -5.99
C GLU A 155 8.87 -40.06 -5.10
N THR A 156 9.48 -38.99 -5.62
CA THR A 156 9.69 -37.74 -4.85
C THR A 156 8.58 -36.71 -5.02
N LEU A 157 7.76 -36.82 -6.07
CA LEU A 157 6.73 -35.86 -6.45
C LEU A 157 5.85 -35.38 -5.29
N ALA A 158 5.29 -36.31 -4.52
CA ALA A 158 4.37 -35.97 -3.44
C ALA A 158 5.07 -35.22 -2.29
N ARG A 159 6.37 -35.44 -2.10
CA ARG A 159 7.20 -34.73 -1.12
C ARG A 159 7.58 -33.35 -1.64
N ASP A 160 7.94 -33.25 -2.92
CA ASP A 160 8.33 -32.00 -3.56
C ASP A 160 7.14 -31.02 -3.59
N VAL A 161 5.94 -31.49 -3.98
CA VAL A 161 4.71 -30.67 -3.95
C VAL A 161 4.38 -30.20 -2.54
N ARG A 162 4.48 -31.07 -1.53
CA ARG A 162 4.24 -30.68 -0.12
C ARG A 162 5.22 -29.60 0.33
N ARG A 163 6.51 -29.76 0.02
CA ARG A 163 7.53 -28.75 0.29
C ARG A 163 7.21 -27.40 -0.37
N HIS A 164 6.73 -27.40 -1.61
CA HIS A 164 6.32 -26.17 -2.29
C HIS A 164 5.09 -25.53 -1.62
N LEU A 165 4.08 -26.33 -1.25
CA LEU A 165 2.90 -25.83 -0.55
C LEU A 165 3.23 -25.23 0.82
N ASP A 166 4.15 -25.85 1.56
CA ASP A 166 4.66 -25.32 2.83
C ASP A 166 5.39 -23.99 2.59
N HIS A 167 6.24 -23.92 1.56
CA HIS A 167 6.99 -22.72 1.22
C HIS A 167 6.07 -21.54 0.83
N VAL A 168 5.06 -21.80 0.01
CA VAL A 168 4.03 -20.82 -0.36
C VAL A 168 3.22 -20.40 0.87
N SER A 169 2.86 -21.33 1.74
CA SER A 169 2.10 -21.01 2.96
C SER A 169 2.88 -20.08 3.89
N CYS A 170 4.18 -20.32 4.08
CA CYS A 170 5.05 -19.42 4.83
C CYS A 170 5.15 -18.04 4.17
N ALA A 171 5.40 -17.99 2.85
CA ALA A 171 5.48 -16.73 2.12
C ALA A 171 4.19 -15.91 2.19
N LEU A 172 3.03 -16.57 2.11
CA LEU A 172 1.73 -15.92 2.26
C LEU A 172 1.50 -15.43 3.70
N ALA A 173 1.93 -16.17 4.71
CA ALA A 173 1.85 -15.75 6.10
C ALA A 173 2.70 -14.49 6.36
N ASP A 174 3.86 -14.37 5.72
CA ASP A 174 4.74 -13.20 5.84
C ASP A 174 4.17 -11.95 5.17
N LEU A 175 3.29 -12.13 4.18
CA LEU A 175 2.57 -11.04 3.51
C LEU A 175 1.28 -10.65 4.23
N GLN A 176 0.78 -11.47 5.15
CA GLN A 176 -0.45 -11.17 5.86
C GLN A 176 -0.23 -10.06 6.90
N PRO A 177 -1.13 -9.06 6.96
CA PRO A 177 -1.12 -8.10 8.04
C PRO A 177 -1.40 -8.82 9.36
N ARG A 178 -0.53 -8.63 10.35
CA ARG A 178 -0.82 -8.97 11.74
C ARG A 178 -1.86 -7.98 12.24
N ARG A 179 -3.14 -8.25 11.95
CA ARG A 179 -4.23 -7.46 12.56
C ARG A 179 -4.00 -7.45 14.07
N PRO A 180 -3.79 -6.29 14.71
CA PRO A 180 -3.95 -6.23 16.14
C PRO A 180 -5.39 -6.67 16.40
N SER A 181 -5.55 -7.76 17.14
CA SER A 181 -6.84 -8.16 17.68
C SER A 181 -7.46 -6.89 18.23
N ALA A 182 -8.63 -6.53 17.70
CA ALA A 182 -9.35 -5.36 18.14
C ALA A 182 -9.55 -5.52 19.66
N SER A 183 -8.71 -4.82 20.42
CA SER A 183 -8.89 -4.71 21.87
C SER A 183 -10.29 -4.12 22.04
N PRO A 184 -11.23 -4.84 22.67
CA PRO A 184 -12.57 -4.31 22.84
C PRO A 184 -12.40 -3.04 23.66
N LEU A 185 -12.67 -1.90 23.03
CA LEU A 185 -12.65 -0.58 23.63
C LEU A 185 -13.31 -0.68 25.00
N ALA A 186 -12.48 -0.54 26.04
CA ALA A 186 -12.92 -0.45 27.41
C ALA A 186 -14.05 0.57 27.46
N ARG A 187 -15.24 0.04 27.78
CA ARG A 187 -16.50 0.74 27.97
C ARG A 187 -16.23 2.00 28.78
N ARG A 188 -16.22 3.16 28.13
CA ARG A 188 -16.22 4.47 28.79
C ARG A 188 -17.49 4.57 29.63
N THR A 189 -17.40 4.20 30.90
CA THR A 189 -18.42 4.52 31.89
C THR A 189 -18.40 6.01 32.11
N HIS A 190 -19.37 6.68 31.51
CA HIS A 190 -19.72 8.07 31.76
C HIS A 190 -20.25 8.17 33.21
N ALA A 191 -19.38 8.46 34.17
CA ALA A 191 -19.80 8.83 35.51
C ALA A 191 -20.21 10.31 35.48
N GLY A 192 -21.53 10.54 35.55
CA GLY A 192 -22.14 11.85 35.54
C GLY A 192 -21.72 12.70 36.74
N THR A 193 -21.29 13.91 36.44
CA THR A 193 -21.18 15.04 37.36
C THR A 193 -22.56 15.39 37.91
N ARG A 194 -22.85 15.02 39.16
CA ARG A 194 -23.92 15.66 39.95
C ARG A 194 -23.30 16.82 40.74
N ARG A 195 -23.64 18.04 40.29
CA ARG A 195 -23.61 19.25 41.12
C ARG A 195 -24.62 19.07 42.26
N SER A 196 -24.19 19.37 43.47
CA SER A 196 -25.07 19.71 44.59
C SER A 196 -24.41 20.84 45.37
N ARG A 197 -24.97 22.05 45.23
CA ARG A 197 -24.93 23.15 46.21
C ARG A 197 -26.30 23.14 46.91
N PRO A 198 -26.37 23.54 48.19
CA PRO A 198 -26.44 24.96 48.52
C PRO A 198 -25.13 25.50 49.09
#